data_AF-A0ABD5WGY5-F1
#
_entry.id   AF-A0ABD5WGY5-F1
#
_cell.length_a   1.000
_cell.length_b   1.000
_cell.length_c   1.000
_cell.angle_alpha   90.00
_cell.angle_beta   90.00
_cell.angle_gamma   90.00
#
_symmetry.space_group_name_H-M   'P 1'
#
loop_
_entity.id
_entity.type
_entity.pdbx_description
1 polymer ?
#
loop_
_entity_poly.entity_id
_entity_poly.type
_entity_poly.pdbx_seq_one_letter_code
_entity_poly.pdbx_strand_id
1 'polypeptide(L)'
;MKEVLVSIEYVTIGDGGLSLCEGDSGGLVKFDIKRVGSEYLISHYSYPSSSYRLGTLAKFMDEETTRHLASGLLDTFRVSEKELNSILDVQFAPVEVDNKLYWSNEISLSDL
;
A
#
# COMPACT_ATOMS: atom_id res chain seq x y z
N MET A 1 -16.78 20.91 -7.21
CA MET A 1 -15.89 19.72 -7.17
C MET A 1 -15.67 19.32 -8.62
N LYS A 2 -14.43 19.35 -9.12
CA LYS A 2 -14.13 19.18 -10.55
C LYS A 2 -13.58 17.77 -10.72
N GLU A 3 -14.41 16.86 -11.19
CA GLU A 3 -13.97 15.51 -11.55
C GLU A 3 -13.21 15.56 -12.88
N VAL A 4 -12.04 14.92 -12.92
CA VAL A 4 -11.27 14.73 -14.15
C VAL A 4 -11.40 13.27 -14.52
N LEU A 5 -12.18 12.99 -15.57
CA LEU A 5 -12.30 11.66 -16.16
C LEU A 5 -11.20 11.50 -17.21
N VAL A 6 -10.26 10.59 -17.00
CA VAL A 6 -9.21 10.27 -17.99
C VAL A 6 -9.59 8.97 -18.68
N SER A 7 -9.92 9.05 -19.97
CA SER A 7 -10.05 7.87 -20.84
C SER A 7 -8.65 7.56 -21.39
N ILE A 8 -8.07 6.43 -21.00
CA ILE A 8 -6.67 6.10 -21.30
C ILE A 8 -6.63 5.24 -22.55
N GLU A 9 -5.82 5.64 -23.53
CA GLU A 9 -5.05 4.63 -24.27
C GLU A 9 -3.54 4.87 -24.16
N TYR A 10 -3.04 6.11 -24.00
CA TYR A 10 -1.65 6.35 -23.63
C TYR A 10 -1.50 7.65 -22.83
N VAL A 11 -0.98 7.57 -21.61
CA VAL A 11 -0.48 8.73 -20.87
C VAL A 11 1.03 8.81 -21.13
N THR A 12 1.47 9.91 -21.75
CA THR A 12 2.90 10.19 -21.90
C THR A 12 3.35 11.03 -20.72
N ILE A 13 4.14 10.44 -19.82
CA ILE A 13 4.72 11.15 -18.68
C ILE A 13 6.11 11.61 -19.09
N GLY A 14 6.22 12.90 -19.41
CA GLY A 14 7.42 13.52 -19.98
C GLY A 14 8.32 14.26 -18.99
N ASP A 15 8.00 14.23 -17.70
CA ASP A 15 8.82 14.82 -16.64
C ASP A 15 9.25 13.71 -15.68
N GLY A 16 10.56 13.44 -15.61
CA GLY A 16 11.14 12.42 -14.74
C GLY A 16 11.02 12.73 -13.25
N GLY A 17 10.52 13.91 -12.88
CA GLY A 17 10.20 14.30 -11.51
C GLY A 17 8.72 14.20 -11.13
N LEU A 18 7.83 13.80 -12.05
CA LEU A 18 6.39 13.79 -11.78
C LEU A 18 5.97 12.54 -10.99
N SER A 19 5.51 12.75 -9.76
CA SER A 19 4.83 11.71 -8.97
C SER A 19 3.35 11.68 -9.34
N LEU A 20 2.87 10.53 -9.84
CA LEU A 20 1.44 10.30 -10.12
C LEU A 20 0.59 10.14 -8.87
N CYS A 21 1.21 9.70 -7.77
CA CYS A 21 0.56 9.47 -6.49
C CYS A 21 1.35 10.25 -5.44
N GLU A 22 0.68 11.15 -4.73
CA GLU A 22 1.21 11.81 -3.54
C GLU A 22 0.25 11.51 -2.39
N GLY A 23 0.81 11.23 -1.21
CA GLY A 23 0.04 10.93 0.00
C GLY A 23 0.56 11.76 1.17
N ASP A 24 -0.34 12.24 2.02
CA ASP A 24 -0.02 13.10 3.17
C ASP A 24 0.71 12.35 4.31
N SER A 25 0.66 11.01 4.34
CA SER A 25 1.19 10.18 5.44
C SER A 25 2.66 9.75 5.28
N GLY A 26 3.37 10.31 4.28
CA GLY A 26 4.81 10.25 4.15
C GLY A 26 5.35 9.15 3.22
N GLY A 27 4.80 7.95 3.22
CA GLY A 27 5.17 6.87 2.30
C GLY A 27 3.98 6.39 1.47
N LEU A 28 4.21 6.08 0.18
CA LEU A 28 3.20 5.42 -0.64
C LEU A 28 3.25 3.92 -0.33
N VAL A 29 2.16 3.35 0.14
CA VAL A 29 2.09 1.93 0.50
C VAL A 29 1.14 1.17 -0.41
N LYS A 30 1.40 -0.12 -0.59
CA LYS A 30 0.50 -1.08 -1.25
C LYS A 30 0.54 -2.39 -0.46
N PHE A 31 -0.61 -3.05 -0.34
CA PHE A 31 -0.71 -4.38 0.24
C PHE A 31 -1.11 -5.41 -0.82
N ASP A 32 -0.51 -6.60 -0.78
CA ASP A 32 -0.99 -7.81 -1.47
C ASP A 32 -1.35 -8.84 -0.40
N ILE A 33 -2.63 -9.24 -0.36
CA ILE A 33 -3.21 -10.03 0.72
C ILE A 33 -3.61 -11.40 0.20
N LYS A 34 -3.19 -12.43 0.92
CA LYS A 34 -3.57 -13.83 0.66
C LYS A 34 -4.07 -14.50 1.92
N ARG A 35 -5.24 -15.13 1.84
CA ARG A 35 -5.78 -15.93 2.94
C ARG A 35 -5.07 -17.28 3.05
N VAL A 36 -4.63 -17.63 4.25
CA VAL A 36 -3.94 -18.91 4.55
C VAL A 36 -4.54 -19.53 5.81
N GLY A 37 -5.53 -20.42 5.62
CA GLY A 37 -6.25 -21.04 6.73
C GLY A 37 -7.10 -20.03 7.49
N SER A 38 -6.77 -19.80 8.77
CA SER A 38 -7.42 -18.81 9.65
C SER A 38 -6.68 -17.46 9.72
N GLU A 39 -5.57 -17.33 9.00
CA GLU A 39 -4.70 -16.15 9.03
C GLU A 39 -4.53 -15.58 7.63
N TYR A 40 -3.86 -14.42 7.54
CA TYR A 40 -3.57 -13.74 6.29
C TYR A 40 -2.07 -13.52 6.14
N LEU A 41 -1.59 -13.63 4.90
CA LEU A 41 -0.26 -13.16 4.51
C LEU A 41 -0.41 -11.81 3.82
N ILE A 42 0.28 -10.80 4.33
CA ILE A 42 0.31 -9.45 3.77
C ILE A 42 1.71 -9.18 3.25
N SER A 43 1.86 -9.02 1.94
CA SER A 43 3.07 -8.45 1.35
C SER A 43 2.95 -6.94 1.37
N HIS A 44 3.78 -6.28 2.17
CA HIS A 44 3.77 -4.83 2.34
C HIS A 44 4.81 -4.21 1.41
N TYR A 45 4.35 -3.33 0.53
CA TYR A 45 5.21 -2.55 -0.34
C TYR A 45 5.20 -1.10 0.12
N SER A 46 6.38 -0.46 0.14
CA SER A 46 6.52 0.97 0.38
C SER A 46 7.44 1.59 -0.65
N TYR A 47 7.01 2.72 -1.19
CA TYR A 47 7.73 3.50 -2.18
C TYR A 47 8.06 4.88 -1.62
N PRO A 48 9.27 5.39 -1.89
CA PRO A 48 9.66 6.72 -1.45
C PRO A 48 8.78 7.75 -2.15
N SER A 49 8.34 8.77 -1.41
CA SER A 49 7.62 9.92 -1.96
C SER A 49 8.60 11.07 -2.25
N SER A 50 8.14 12.12 -2.91
CA SER A 50 8.91 13.36 -3.13
C SER A 50 9.45 13.94 -1.81
N SER A 51 8.65 13.85 -0.74
CA SER A 51 8.98 14.28 0.63
C SER A 51 9.91 13.32 1.37
N TYR A 52 9.91 12.03 1.01
CA TYR A 52 10.68 10.97 1.66
C TYR A 52 11.54 10.22 0.63
N ARG A 53 12.76 10.73 0.44
CA ARG A 53 13.68 10.34 -0.64
C ARG A 53 14.31 8.95 -0.43
N LEU A 54 15.19 8.58 -1.36
CA LEU A 54 16.05 7.41 -1.25
C LEU A 54 16.78 7.35 0.10
N GLY A 55 16.80 6.16 0.71
CA GLY A 55 17.34 5.94 2.05
C GLY A 55 16.31 6.06 3.18
N THR A 56 15.03 6.31 2.86
CA THR A 56 13.94 6.27 3.84
C THR A 56 13.79 4.88 4.44
N LEU A 57 13.66 4.84 5.77
CA LEU A 57 13.40 3.63 6.53
C LEU A 57 11.93 3.58 6.93
N ALA A 58 11.27 2.47 6.62
CA ALA A 58 9.89 2.20 6.96
C ALA A 58 9.79 1.01 7.92
N LYS A 59 8.69 0.96 8.67
CA LYS A 59 8.31 -0.16 9.53
C LYS A 59 6.95 -0.68 9.10
N PHE A 60 6.65 -1.94 9.38
CA PHE A 60 5.32 -2.48 9.11
C PHE A 60 4.33 -2.11 10.22
N MET A 61 4.73 -2.28 11.48
CA MET A 61 3.97 -1.82 12.64
C MET A 61 4.84 -0.95 13.57
N ASP A 62 4.21 0.00 14.27
CA ASP A 62 4.93 0.95 15.13
C ASP A 62 5.74 0.26 16.24
N GLU A 63 5.22 -0.85 16.76
CA GLU A 63 5.83 -1.65 17.82
C GLU A 63 7.06 -2.46 17.35
N GLU A 64 7.30 -2.57 16.04
CA GLU A 64 8.43 -3.33 15.52
C GLU A 64 9.77 -2.59 15.70
N THR A 65 10.82 -3.35 15.99
CA THR A 65 12.19 -2.84 16.07
C THR A 65 12.91 -2.89 14.72
N THR A 66 12.51 -3.82 13.86
CA THR A 66 13.04 -3.98 12.50
C THR A 66 12.63 -2.80 11.62
N ARG A 67 13.58 -2.30 10.83
CA ARG A 67 13.35 -1.23 9.85
C ARG A 67 13.78 -1.73 8.48
N HIS A 68 12.98 -1.43 7.48
CA HIS A 68 13.19 -1.84 6.09
C HIS A 68 13.44 -0.60 5.23
N LEU A 69 14.19 -0.75 4.14
CA LEU A 69 14.30 0.32 3.15
C LEU A 69 12.98 0.42 2.39
N ALA A 70 12.43 1.63 2.27
CA ALA A 70 11.25 1.90 1.46
C ALA A 70 11.63 1.87 -0.03
N SER A 71 11.80 0.68 -0.58
CA SER A 71 12.29 0.43 -1.95
C SER A 71 11.53 -0.72 -2.63
N GLY A 72 10.21 -0.74 -2.46
CA GLY A 72 9.34 -1.80 -2.98
C GLY A 72 8.88 -2.74 -1.87
N LEU A 73 9.03 -4.05 -2.06
CA LEU A 73 8.63 -5.04 -1.06
C LEU A 73 9.47 -4.91 0.21
N LEU A 74 8.82 -4.65 1.34
CA LEU A 74 9.47 -4.61 2.65
C LEU A 74 9.67 -6.02 3.17
N ASP A 75 8.56 -6.75 3.29
CA ASP A 75 8.49 -8.16 3.67
C ASP A 75 7.06 -8.70 3.47
N THR A 76 6.89 -9.99 3.73
CA THR A 76 5.57 -10.64 3.87
C THR A 76 5.31 -11.01 5.33
N PHE A 77 4.24 -10.45 5.88
CA PHE A 77 3.87 -10.62 7.29
C PHE A 77 2.68 -11.56 7.41
N ARG A 78 2.73 -12.45 8.41
CA ARG A 78 1.59 -13.28 8.79
C ARG A 78 0.82 -12.56 9.89
N VAL A 79 -0.45 -12.30 9.65
CA VAL A 79 -1.30 -11.54 10.57
C VAL A 79 -2.64 -12.25 10.81
N SER A 80 -3.20 -12.01 11.99
CA SER A 80 -4.55 -12.39 12.35
C SER A 80 -5.59 -11.51 11.64
N GLU A 81 -6.84 -11.97 11.64
CA GLU A 81 -7.99 -11.21 11.14
C GLU A 81 -8.12 -9.83 11.82
N LYS A 82 -7.89 -9.77 13.14
CA LYS A 82 -7.97 -8.53 13.91
C LYS A 82 -6.88 -7.53 13.49
N GLU A 83 -5.66 -8.00 13.31
CA GLU A 83 -4.53 -7.15 12.87
C GLU A 83 -4.75 -6.66 11.45
N LEU A 84 -5.24 -7.52 10.56
CA LEU A 84 -5.57 -7.12 9.20
C LEU A 84 -6.63 -6.02 9.16
N ASN A 85 -7.70 -6.15 9.96
CA ASN A 85 -8.72 -5.10 10.01
C ASN A 85 -8.14 -3.77 10.49
N SER A 86 -7.30 -3.78 11.52
CA SER A 86 -6.61 -2.58 11.99
C SER A 86 -5.72 -1.94 10.91
N ILE A 87 -5.04 -2.75 10.09
CA ILE A 87 -4.20 -2.26 8.99
C ILE A 87 -5.06 -1.57 7.92
N LEU A 88 -6.17 -2.19 7.53
CA LEU A 88 -7.09 -1.64 6.52
C LEU A 88 -7.78 -0.35 6.99
N ASP A 89 -8.10 -0.25 8.29
CA ASP A 89 -8.76 0.93 8.87
C ASP A 89 -7.81 2.15 8.98
N VAL A 90 -6.51 1.92 9.20
CA VAL A 90 -5.54 2.99 9.45
C VAL A 90 -4.96 3.58 8.16
N GLN A 91 -4.74 2.76 7.14
CA GLN A 91 -4.05 3.18 5.93
C GLN A 91 -5.04 3.29 4.76
N PHE A 92 -5.15 4.47 4.15
CA PHE A 92 -5.79 4.61 2.85
C PHE A 92 -4.80 4.17 1.76
N ALA A 93 -4.89 2.91 1.34
CA ALA A 93 -3.89 2.30 0.47
C ALA A 93 -4.53 1.36 -0.56
N PRO A 94 -3.91 1.19 -1.74
CA PRO A 94 -4.26 0.14 -2.68
C PRO A 94 -3.97 -1.25 -2.07
N VAL A 95 -4.97 -2.13 -2.18
CA VAL A 95 -4.95 -3.50 -1.72
C VAL A 95 -5.19 -4.42 -2.91
N GLU A 96 -4.30 -5.38 -3.13
CA GLU A 96 -4.42 -6.40 -4.15
C GLU A 96 -4.82 -7.74 -3.53
N VAL A 97 -5.87 -8.35 -4.07
CA VAL A 97 -6.42 -9.65 -3.65
C VAL A 97 -6.81 -10.41 -4.90
N ASP A 98 -6.32 -11.64 -5.07
CA ASP A 98 -6.60 -12.46 -6.25
C ASP A 98 -6.43 -11.70 -7.58
N ASN A 99 -5.35 -10.92 -7.67
CA ASN A 99 -4.99 -10.07 -8.82
C ASN A 99 -6.02 -8.97 -9.15
N LYS A 100 -6.91 -8.63 -8.21
CA LYS A 100 -7.83 -7.50 -8.31
C LYS A 100 -7.41 -6.42 -7.33
N LEU A 101 -7.53 -5.17 -7.76
CA LEU A 101 -7.13 -4.00 -6.99
C LEU A 101 -8.36 -3.33 -6.36
N TYR A 102 -8.26 -3.03 -5.08
CA TYR A 102 -9.27 -2.36 -4.27
C TYR A 102 -8.62 -1.22 -3.48
N TRP A 103 -9.42 -0.23 -3.07
CA TRP A 103 -8.99 0.65 -1.98
C TRP A 103 -9.28 0.00 -0.63
N SER A 104 -8.42 0.23 0.36
CA SER A 104 -8.56 -0.37 1.69
C SER A 104 -9.90 -0.10 2.38
N ASN A 105 -10.58 1.00 2.04
CA ASN A 105 -11.91 1.36 2.53
C ASN A 105 -13.07 0.75 1.72
N GLU A 106 -12.79 0.08 0.61
CA GLU A 106 -13.76 -0.57 -0.26
C GLU A 106 -13.78 -2.10 -0.09
N ILE A 107 -12.86 -2.64 0.70
CA ILE A 107 -12.71 -4.08 0.94
C ILE A 107 -12.78 -4.39 2.43
N SER A 108 -13.50 -5.45 2.79
CA SER A 108 -13.62 -5.93 4.15
C SER A 108 -13.10 -7.37 4.28
N LEU A 109 -12.95 -7.85 5.51
CA LEU A 109 -12.58 -9.24 5.79
C LEU A 109 -13.54 -10.27 5.17
N SER A 110 -14.78 -9.89 4.87
CA SER A 110 -15.77 -10.78 4.25
C SER A 110 -15.51 -10.98 2.74
N ASP A 111 -14.69 -10.12 2.14
CA ASP A 111 -14.35 -10.13 0.72
C ASP A 111 -13.02 -10.85 0.43
N LEU A 112 -12.35 -11.37 1.47
CA LEU A 112 -11.00 -11.96 1.47
C LEU A 112 -10.96 -13.49 1.68
#